data_AF-A0A2V8K6S5-F1
#
_entry.id   AF-A0A2V8K6S5-F1
#
_cell.length_a   1.000
_cell.length_b   1.000
_cell.length_c   1.000
_cell.angle_alpha   90.00
_cell.angle_beta   90.00
_cell.angle_gamma   90.00
#
_symmetry.space_group_name_H-M   'P 1'
#
loop_
_entity.id
_entity.type
_entity.pdbx_description
1 polymer ?
#
loop_
_entity_poly.entity_id
_entity_poly.type
_entity_poly.pdbx_seq_one_letter_code
_entity_poly.pdbx_strand_id
1 'polypeptide(L)'
;MLALLYEISIEMGSTLEIDELVYKIAAAVKSKINYRIFSIFLLDERQGVLYPKFVIRSNEPENQKIVLPLGKGLIGTAAMQNEPLRIGDVTKDSRYLAVHSETRSELVVPLTSKGKVVGIIDLESTELNYFTEDHQRFLMTLASRIASALVNAELYARVSANERRMDREMKIAKEIQHQLMPDDPPSIPPLTMAILFKPVAELGGDLYDWIPFDDGRLAIVIGDVTGKGAPAALYGALSSGIIRTRAARKYPPGQMLELVNKTLYERPIETQFVALTYSIYDPKLRTITLANSGLPYPLLVRAGESRFLDVGGIPLGLFPESRYQEIELQLQAGDVLVLYSDGVIESRNDSGEDFGLKRFADVVRANHEKSAEEIVKAVTSSLAHFIGGMRPQDDRTMIVAKMGS
;
A
#
# COMPACT_ATOMS: atom_id res chain seq x y z
N MET A 1 -23.47 -18.46 -36.55
CA MET A 1 -24.01 -17.44 -35.62
C MET A 1 -23.56 -17.70 -34.18
N LEU A 2 -23.77 -18.91 -33.63
CA LEU A 2 -23.29 -19.29 -32.29
C LEU A 2 -21.75 -19.28 -32.14
N ALA A 3 -20.99 -19.72 -33.15
CA ALA A 3 -19.53 -19.71 -33.11
C ALA A 3 -18.92 -18.29 -33.06
N LEU A 4 -19.45 -17.36 -33.86
CA LEU A 4 -19.04 -15.95 -33.86
C LEU A 4 -19.39 -15.26 -32.52
N LEU A 5 -20.54 -15.59 -31.93
CA LEU A 5 -20.94 -15.12 -30.60
C LEU A 5 -20.02 -15.66 -29.49
N TYR A 6 -19.43 -16.86 -29.67
CA TYR A 6 -18.52 -17.49 -28.72
C TYR A 6 -17.08 -16.94 -28.86
N GLU A 7 -16.58 -16.76 -30.08
CA GLU A 7 -15.28 -16.10 -30.35
C GLU A 7 -15.27 -14.66 -29.81
N ILE A 8 -16.31 -13.88 -30.13
CA ILE A 8 -16.47 -12.52 -29.60
C ILE A 8 -16.54 -12.54 -28.06
N SER A 9 -17.20 -13.54 -27.45
CA SER A 9 -17.30 -13.64 -25.99
C SER A 9 -15.98 -13.98 -25.29
N ILE A 10 -15.08 -14.73 -25.95
CA ILE A 10 -13.76 -15.10 -25.41
C ILE A 10 -12.77 -13.94 -25.61
N GLU A 11 -12.75 -13.30 -26.77
CA GLU A 11 -11.85 -12.18 -27.06
C GLU A 11 -12.19 -10.90 -26.27
N MET A 12 -13.48 -10.67 -25.98
CA MET A 12 -13.90 -9.55 -25.12
C MET A 12 -13.58 -9.78 -23.64
N GLY A 13 -13.42 -11.03 -23.21
CA GLY A 13 -13.03 -11.38 -21.84
C GLY A 13 -11.53 -11.29 -21.57
N SER A 14 -10.69 -11.25 -22.62
CA SER A 14 -9.22 -11.25 -22.51
C SER A 14 -8.57 -9.87 -22.69
N THR A 15 -9.34 -8.87 -23.13
CA THR A 15 -8.81 -7.53 -23.47
C THR A 15 -9.24 -6.51 -22.44
N LEU A 16 -8.33 -6.18 -21.51
CA LEU A 16 -8.59 -5.29 -20.37
C LEU A 16 -8.40 -3.80 -20.71
N GLU A 17 -7.84 -3.50 -21.87
CA GLU A 17 -7.70 -2.13 -22.35
C GLU A 17 -8.91 -1.72 -23.18
N ILE A 18 -9.63 -0.71 -22.70
CA ILE A 18 -10.87 -0.23 -23.32
C ILE A 18 -10.67 0.19 -24.78
N ASP A 19 -9.49 0.71 -25.12
CA ASP A 19 -9.16 1.17 -26.48
C ASP A 19 -9.00 -0.03 -27.43
N GLU A 20 -8.32 -1.10 -27.03
CA GLU A 20 -8.25 -2.33 -27.82
C GLU A 20 -9.61 -3.03 -27.96
N LEU A 21 -10.42 -3.00 -26.88
CA LEU A 21 -11.75 -3.60 -26.87
C LEU A 21 -12.68 -2.92 -27.90
N VAL A 22 -12.69 -1.59 -28.00
CA VAL A 22 -13.54 -0.87 -28.96
C VAL A 22 -13.13 -1.15 -30.42
N TYR A 23 -11.84 -1.30 -30.72
CA TYR A 23 -11.38 -1.72 -32.05
C TYR A 23 -11.89 -3.13 -32.42
N LYS A 24 -11.80 -4.08 -31.49
CA LYS A 24 -12.31 -5.45 -31.71
C LYS A 24 -13.82 -5.46 -31.93
N ILE A 25 -14.56 -4.67 -31.16
CA ILE A 25 -16.02 -4.51 -31.34
C ILE A 25 -16.31 -3.95 -32.74
N ALA A 26 -15.63 -2.88 -33.14
CA ALA A 26 -15.84 -2.24 -34.44
C ALA A 26 -15.58 -3.22 -35.60
N ALA A 27 -14.51 -4.01 -35.53
CA ALA A 27 -14.17 -5.03 -36.52
C ALA A 27 -15.22 -6.16 -36.56
N ALA A 28 -15.67 -6.63 -35.40
CA ALA A 28 -16.70 -7.66 -35.30
C ALA A 28 -18.03 -7.20 -35.92
N VAL A 29 -18.45 -5.96 -35.66
CA VAL A 29 -19.66 -5.37 -36.27
C VAL A 29 -19.47 -5.20 -37.78
N LYS A 30 -18.30 -4.75 -38.23
CA LYS A 30 -17.98 -4.54 -39.66
C LYS A 30 -18.09 -5.82 -40.49
N SER A 31 -17.80 -6.97 -39.89
CA SER A 31 -17.92 -8.29 -40.53
C SER A 31 -19.37 -8.68 -40.91
N LYS A 32 -20.37 -8.01 -40.33
CA LYS A 32 -21.79 -8.27 -40.56
C LYS A 32 -22.54 -7.07 -41.13
N ILE A 33 -22.13 -5.86 -40.80
CA ILE A 33 -22.73 -4.61 -41.27
C ILE A 33 -21.61 -3.74 -41.83
N ASN A 34 -21.59 -3.54 -43.16
CA ASN A 34 -20.57 -2.75 -43.82
C ASN A 34 -20.83 -1.23 -43.67
N TYR A 35 -20.76 -0.72 -42.43
CA TYR A 35 -21.01 0.69 -42.10
C TYR A 35 -19.96 1.65 -42.71
N ARG A 36 -20.32 2.91 -42.93
CA ARG A 36 -19.38 3.98 -43.32
C ARG A 36 -18.61 4.51 -42.10
N ILE A 37 -19.35 4.77 -41.02
CA ILE A 37 -18.87 5.32 -39.76
C ILE A 37 -19.38 4.41 -38.63
N PHE A 38 -18.52 4.18 -37.64
CA PHE A 38 -18.85 3.48 -36.41
C PHE A 38 -18.40 4.36 -35.25
N SER A 39 -19.30 4.61 -34.31
CA SER A 39 -18.99 5.37 -33.12
C SER A 39 -19.50 4.66 -31.86
N ILE A 40 -18.74 4.80 -30.78
CA ILE A 40 -19.19 4.48 -29.43
C ILE A 40 -19.14 5.76 -28.62
N PHE A 41 -20.29 6.14 -28.07
CA PHE A 41 -20.42 7.18 -27.08
C PHE A 41 -20.65 6.56 -25.71
N LEU A 42 -20.00 7.10 -24.68
CA LEU A 42 -20.22 6.68 -23.29
C LEU A 42 -20.96 7.77 -22.53
N LEU A 43 -21.85 7.38 -21.63
CA LEU A 43 -22.67 8.30 -20.85
C LEU A 43 -21.96 8.69 -19.55
N ASP A 44 -21.75 9.99 -19.33
CA ASP A 44 -21.51 10.54 -18.00
C ASP A 44 -22.88 10.84 -17.35
N GLU A 45 -23.35 9.94 -16.48
CA GLU A 45 -24.62 10.11 -15.77
C GLU A 45 -24.66 11.38 -14.89
N ARG A 46 -23.51 11.83 -14.36
CA ARG A 46 -23.45 12.99 -13.46
C ARG A 46 -23.64 14.29 -14.21
N GLN A 47 -23.05 14.37 -15.40
CA GLN A 47 -23.13 15.56 -16.26
C GLN A 47 -24.32 15.51 -17.21
N GLY A 48 -24.92 14.33 -17.42
CA GLY A 48 -26.03 14.15 -18.36
C GLY A 48 -25.59 14.30 -19.82
N VAL A 49 -24.36 13.89 -20.15
CA VAL A 49 -23.77 14.05 -21.48
C VAL A 49 -23.12 12.76 -21.97
N LEU A 50 -23.12 12.58 -23.28
CA LEU A 50 -22.46 11.51 -24.01
C LEU A 50 -21.15 12.04 -24.61
N TYR A 51 -20.04 11.38 -24.30
CA TYR A 51 -18.74 11.70 -24.89
C TYR A 51 -18.32 10.63 -25.90
N PRO A 52 -17.70 11.03 -27.02
CA PRO A 52 -17.21 10.09 -28.01
C PRO A 52 -16.01 9.36 -27.41
N LYS A 53 -16.16 8.06 -27.18
CA LYS A 53 -15.05 7.21 -26.72
C LYS A 53 -14.25 6.70 -27.91
N PHE A 54 -14.92 6.46 -29.03
CA PHE A 54 -14.32 5.86 -30.20
C PHE A 54 -15.10 6.24 -31.45
N VAL A 55 -14.39 6.61 -32.52
CA VAL A 55 -14.97 6.86 -33.85
C VAL A 55 -14.03 6.31 -34.91
N ILE A 56 -14.57 5.51 -35.83
CA ILE A 56 -13.91 5.08 -37.06
C ILE A 56 -14.72 5.56 -38.24
N ARG A 57 -14.04 6.20 -39.20
CA ARG A 57 -14.58 6.57 -40.50
C ARG A 57 -13.71 5.97 -41.59
N SER A 58 -14.30 5.26 -42.56
CA SER A 58 -13.51 4.60 -43.63
C SER A 58 -12.51 3.54 -43.17
N ASN A 59 -12.68 2.94 -41.97
CA ASN A 59 -11.67 2.11 -41.31
C ASN A 59 -10.46 2.87 -40.74
N GLU A 60 -10.50 4.20 -40.71
CA GLU A 60 -9.48 5.03 -40.07
C GLU A 60 -10.06 5.66 -38.79
N PRO A 61 -9.29 5.70 -37.68
CA PRO A 61 -9.71 6.38 -36.46
C PRO A 61 -9.91 7.88 -36.70
N GLU A 62 -11.01 8.42 -36.20
CA GLU A 62 -11.33 9.85 -36.27
C GLU A 62 -11.32 10.45 -34.86
N ASN A 63 -10.56 11.52 -34.65
CA ASN A 63 -10.49 12.20 -33.36
C ASN A 63 -11.63 13.22 -33.22
N GLN A 64 -12.84 12.73 -33.04
CA GLN A 64 -14.03 13.54 -32.82
C GLN A 64 -14.22 13.83 -31.32
N LYS A 65 -14.45 15.09 -30.96
CA LYS A 65 -14.58 15.54 -29.56
C LYS A 65 -15.95 16.14 -29.21
N ILE A 66 -16.96 15.87 -30.04
CA ILE A 66 -18.29 16.44 -29.86
C ILE A 66 -18.99 15.74 -28.70
N VAL A 67 -19.16 16.45 -27.59
CA VAL A 67 -19.95 16.00 -26.44
C VAL A 67 -21.42 16.33 -26.68
N LEU A 68 -22.30 15.36 -26.50
CA LEU A 68 -23.73 15.47 -26.78
C LEU A 68 -24.55 15.40 -25.49
N PRO A 69 -25.35 16.42 -25.15
CA PRO A 69 -26.31 16.31 -24.05
C PRO A 69 -27.33 15.19 -24.28
N LEU A 70 -27.83 14.58 -23.19
CA LEU A 70 -28.96 13.66 -23.27
C LEU A 70 -30.17 14.34 -23.96
N GLY A 71 -30.88 13.57 -24.80
CA GLY A 71 -31.98 14.05 -25.62
C GLY A 71 -31.58 14.88 -26.84
N LYS A 72 -30.29 15.21 -27.02
CA LYS A 72 -29.80 15.98 -28.18
C LYS A 72 -29.26 15.06 -29.27
N GLY A 73 -29.68 15.27 -30.51
CA GLY A 73 -29.28 14.39 -31.61
C GLY A 73 -30.04 13.06 -31.60
N LEU A 74 -29.85 12.24 -32.64
CA LEU A 74 -30.35 10.86 -32.63
C LEU A 74 -29.69 10.04 -31.51
N ILE A 75 -28.37 10.17 -31.35
CA ILE A 75 -27.57 9.54 -30.28
C ILE A 75 -28.10 9.90 -28.88
N GLY A 76 -28.24 11.18 -28.55
CA GLY A 76 -28.75 11.60 -27.23
C GLY A 76 -30.21 11.24 -27.02
N THR A 77 -31.03 11.22 -28.07
CA THR A 77 -32.44 10.78 -27.99
C THR A 77 -32.53 9.29 -27.66
N ALA A 78 -31.77 8.44 -28.37
CA ALA A 78 -31.74 7.01 -28.12
C ALA A 78 -31.27 6.69 -26.70
N ALA A 79 -30.27 7.43 -26.18
CA ALA A 79 -29.78 7.24 -24.82
C ALA A 79 -30.84 7.63 -23.77
N MET A 80 -31.56 8.73 -23.98
CA MET A 80 -32.61 9.19 -23.06
C MET A 80 -33.83 8.25 -23.06
N GLN A 81 -34.21 7.73 -24.22
CA GLN A 81 -35.36 6.83 -24.38
C GLN A 81 -35.03 5.37 -24.05
N ASN A 82 -33.74 5.00 -24.06
CA ASN A 82 -33.28 3.61 -24.00
C ASN A 82 -33.93 2.73 -25.09
N GLU A 83 -34.11 3.31 -26.27
CA GLU A 83 -34.69 2.65 -27.45
C GLU A 83 -33.77 2.81 -28.67
N PRO A 84 -33.63 1.79 -29.52
CA PRO A 84 -32.88 1.90 -30.76
C PRO A 84 -33.60 2.81 -31.77
N LEU A 85 -32.83 3.58 -32.54
CA LEU A 85 -33.34 4.40 -33.63
C LEU A 85 -32.73 3.93 -34.95
N ARG A 86 -33.59 3.52 -35.89
CA ARG A 86 -33.19 3.13 -37.25
C ARG A 86 -33.79 4.12 -38.26
N ILE A 87 -32.96 5.04 -38.73
CA ILE A 87 -33.38 6.16 -39.57
C ILE A 87 -32.96 5.90 -41.02
N GLY A 88 -33.94 5.72 -41.91
CA GLY A 88 -33.69 5.42 -43.32
C GLY A 88 -33.28 6.64 -44.16
N ASP A 89 -33.59 7.85 -43.70
CA ASP A 89 -33.20 9.11 -44.33
C ASP A 89 -32.99 10.18 -43.25
N VAL A 90 -31.74 10.36 -42.83
CA VAL A 90 -31.41 11.31 -41.75
C VAL A 90 -31.69 12.76 -42.13
N THR A 91 -31.72 13.10 -43.42
CA THR A 91 -31.97 14.46 -43.90
C THR A 91 -33.40 14.93 -43.63
N LYS A 92 -34.31 13.99 -43.35
CA LYS A 92 -35.71 14.25 -43.01
C LYS A 92 -35.99 14.22 -41.51
N ASP A 93 -35.03 13.80 -40.69
CA ASP A 93 -35.19 13.75 -39.23
C ASP A 93 -34.67 15.04 -38.59
N SER A 94 -35.56 15.83 -37.99
CA SER A 94 -35.22 17.09 -37.33
C SER A 94 -34.22 16.96 -36.16
N ARG A 95 -34.03 15.74 -35.63
CA ARG A 95 -33.06 15.45 -34.56
C ARG A 95 -31.67 15.20 -35.10
N TYR A 96 -31.51 14.92 -36.40
CA TYR A 96 -30.20 14.62 -36.97
C TYR A 96 -29.23 15.80 -36.82
N LEU A 97 -28.03 15.51 -36.31
CA LEU A 97 -26.94 16.47 -36.24
C LEU A 97 -25.96 16.12 -37.33
N ALA A 98 -25.86 16.97 -38.36
CA ALA A 98 -25.01 16.75 -39.53
C ALA A 98 -23.52 16.98 -39.21
N VAL A 99 -22.96 16.15 -38.32
CA VAL A 99 -21.51 16.10 -38.06
C VAL A 99 -20.80 15.55 -39.29
N HIS A 100 -21.36 14.49 -39.89
CA HIS A 100 -20.87 13.90 -41.12
C HIS A 100 -21.89 14.11 -42.25
N SER A 101 -21.69 15.14 -43.07
CA SER A 101 -22.63 15.52 -44.14
C SER A 101 -22.87 14.44 -45.21
N GLU A 102 -22.03 13.42 -45.27
CA GLU A 102 -22.14 12.28 -46.19
C GLU A 102 -23.17 11.24 -45.76
N THR A 103 -23.60 11.26 -44.50
CA THR A 103 -24.55 10.28 -43.96
C THR A 103 -25.95 10.48 -44.53
N ARG A 104 -26.59 9.35 -44.84
CA ARG A 104 -27.93 9.26 -45.43
C ARG A 104 -28.84 8.36 -44.60
N SER A 105 -28.31 7.33 -43.95
CA SER A 105 -29.05 6.55 -42.95
C SER A 105 -28.18 6.29 -41.72
N GLU A 106 -28.84 6.06 -40.59
CA GLU A 106 -28.20 5.92 -39.27
C GLU A 106 -28.91 4.84 -38.44
N LEU A 107 -28.13 4.03 -37.72
CA LEU A 107 -28.61 3.05 -36.76
C LEU A 107 -27.95 3.30 -35.41
N VAL A 108 -28.76 3.76 -34.46
CA VAL A 108 -28.35 4.12 -33.12
C VAL A 108 -28.89 3.08 -32.14
N VAL A 109 -28.04 2.47 -31.33
CA VAL A 109 -28.41 1.42 -30.39
C VAL A 109 -27.86 1.71 -28.99
N PRO A 110 -28.74 1.82 -27.97
CA PRO A 110 -28.31 1.95 -26.58
C PRO A 110 -27.49 0.75 -26.10
N LEU A 111 -26.40 1.05 -25.41
CA LEU A 111 -25.60 0.09 -24.65
C LEU A 111 -26.15 0.06 -23.23
N THR A 112 -26.86 -1.01 -22.89
CA THR A 112 -27.55 -1.12 -21.61
C THR A 112 -26.96 -2.24 -20.76
N SER A 113 -26.52 -1.90 -19.55
CA SER A 113 -25.99 -2.84 -18.55
C SER A 113 -26.79 -2.71 -17.25
N LYS A 114 -27.26 -3.84 -16.70
CA LYS A 114 -28.10 -3.89 -15.48
C LYS A 114 -29.28 -2.90 -15.49
N GLY A 115 -29.93 -2.74 -16.64
CA GLY A 115 -31.10 -1.87 -16.81
C GLY A 115 -30.78 -0.37 -16.94
N LYS A 116 -29.51 0.03 -17.02
CA LYS A 116 -29.08 1.42 -17.24
C LYS A 116 -28.33 1.57 -18.55
N VAL A 117 -28.58 2.68 -19.25
CA VAL A 117 -27.81 3.05 -20.44
C VAL A 117 -26.43 3.53 -19.99
N VAL A 118 -25.38 2.84 -20.45
CA VAL A 118 -23.97 3.20 -20.19
C VAL A 118 -23.32 3.87 -21.40
N GLY A 119 -23.97 3.83 -22.55
CA GLY A 119 -23.47 4.42 -23.79
C GLY A 119 -24.37 4.14 -24.98
N ILE A 120 -23.86 4.43 -26.17
CA ILE A 120 -24.52 4.25 -27.46
C ILE A 120 -23.51 3.67 -28.45
N ILE A 121 -23.94 2.71 -29.25
CA ILE A 121 -23.30 2.42 -30.54
C ILE A 121 -24.08 3.14 -31.62
N ASP A 122 -23.37 3.84 -32.49
CA ASP A 122 -23.95 4.49 -33.65
C ASP A 122 -23.22 4.05 -34.93
N LEU A 123 -24.02 3.69 -35.95
CA LEU A 123 -23.57 3.27 -37.26
C LEU A 123 -24.17 4.19 -38.32
N GLU A 124 -23.34 4.72 -39.21
CA GLU A 124 -23.80 5.59 -40.30
C GLU A 124 -23.50 4.97 -41.66
N SER A 125 -24.33 5.29 -42.66
CA SER A 125 -24.15 4.90 -44.06
C SER A 125 -24.41 6.06 -45.01
N THR A 126 -23.70 6.09 -46.13
CA THR A 126 -23.92 7.03 -47.23
C THR A 126 -25.10 6.64 -48.12
N GLU A 127 -25.73 5.49 -47.87
CA GLU A 127 -26.89 5.00 -48.61
C GLU A 127 -28.19 5.24 -47.84
N LEU A 128 -29.28 5.52 -48.55
CA LEU A 128 -30.61 5.63 -47.96
C LEU A 128 -31.14 4.23 -47.60
N ASN A 129 -31.85 4.11 -46.48
CA ASN A 129 -32.46 2.87 -46.00
C ASN A 129 -31.49 1.68 -45.89
N TYR A 130 -30.20 1.95 -45.66
CA TYR A 130 -29.16 0.91 -45.61
C TYR A 130 -29.37 -0.07 -44.44
N PHE A 131 -29.75 0.45 -43.28
CA PHE A 131 -29.94 -0.37 -42.08
C PHE A 131 -31.32 -1.04 -42.07
N THR A 132 -31.33 -2.37 -41.91
CA THR A 132 -32.53 -3.20 -41.87
C THR A 132 -32.91 -3.56 -40.44
N GLU A 133 -34.09 -4.14 -40.26
CA GLU A 133 -34.52 -4.73 -38.98
C GLU A 133 -33.57 -5.85 -38.49
N ASP A 134 -32.98 -6.61 -39.42
CA ASP A 134 -31.99 -7.64 -39.07
C ASP A 134 -30.70 -7.02 -38.54
N HIS A 135 -30.25 -5.91 -39.14
CA HIS A 135 -29.09 -5.16 -38.64
C HIS A 135 -29.34 -4.63 -37.22
N GLN A 136 -30.52 -4.06 -36.98
CA GLN A 136 -30.90 -3.58 -35.65
C GLN A 136 -30.94 -4.71 -34.63
N ARG A 137 -31.63 -5.83 -34.94
CA ARG A 137 -31.68 -7.01 -34.05
C ARG A 137 -30.28 -7.53 -33.74
N PHE A 138 -29.44 -7.70 -34.76
CA PHE A 138 -28.06 -8.13 -34.58
C PHE A 138 -27.30 -7.21 -33.62
N LEU A 139 -27.34 -5.91 -33.85
CA LEU A 139 -26.60 -4.97 -33.00
C LEU A 139 -27.14 -4.93 -31.56
N MET A 140 -28.46 -4.97 -31.38
CA MET A 140 -29.10 -5.08 -30.06
C MET A 140 -28.69 -6.35 -29.29
N THR A 141 -28.49 -7.49 -29.98
CA THR A 141 -28.03 -8.73 -29.32
C THR A 141 -26.59 -8.63 -28.80
N LEU A 142 -25.76 -7.80 -29.45
CA LEU A 142 -24.39 -7.51 -29.00
C LEU A 142 -24.35 -6.38 -27.98
N ALA A 143 -25.30 -5.45 -28.02
CA ALA A 143 -25.30 -4.24 -27.22
C ALA A 143 -25.17 -4.51 -25.71
N SER A 144 -25.90 -5.49 -25.16
CA SER A 144 -25.81 -5.84 -23.74
C SER A 144 -24.44 -6.43 -23.34
N ARG A 145 -23.82 -7.22 -24.24
CA ARG A 145 -22.48 -7.79 -24.04
C ARG A 145 -21.40 -6.73 -24.15
N ILE A 146 -21.52 -5.83 -25.14
CA ILE A 146 -20.63 -4.68 -25.33
C ILE A 146 -20.72 -3.74 -24.14
N ALA A 147 -21.93 -3.40 -23.70
CA ALA A 147 -22.16 -2.59 -22.50
C ALA A 147 -21.47 -3.19 -21.27
N SER A 148 -21.61 -4.49 -21.05
CA SER A 148 -20.98 -5.19 -19.92
C SER A 148 -19.46 -5.19 -20.01
N ALA A 149 -18.89 -5.43 -21.20
CA ALA A 149 -17.44 -5.43 -21.41
C ALA A 149 -16.82 -4.04 -21.20
N LEU A 150 -17.48 -2.98 -21.70
CA LEU A 150 -17.02 -1.60 -21.51
C LEU A 150 -17.04 -1.18 -20.03
N VAL A 151 -18.12 -1.49 -19.32
CA VAL A 151 -18.22 -1.23 -17.87
C VAL A 151 -17.12 -1.97 -17.10
N ASN A 152 -16.88 -3.24 -17.43
CA ASN A 152 -15.82 -4.01 -16.79
C ASN A 152 -14.44 -3.41 -17.08
N ALA A 153 -14.13 -3.08 -18.33
CA ALA A 153 -12.85 -2.48 -18.71
C ALA A 153 -12.60 -1.14 -17.99
N GLU A 154 -13.62 -0.28 -17.86
CA GLU A 154 -13.52 0.98 -17.13
C GLU A 154 -13.29 0.76 -15.63
N LEU A 155 -14.01 -0.19 -15.02
CA LEU A 155 -13.82 -0.56 -13.62
C LEU A 155 -12.40 -1.09 -13.36
N TYR A 156 -11.91 -2.01 -14.20
CA TYR A 156 -10.55 -2.53 -14.10
C TYR A 156 -9.51 -1.42 -14.25
N ALA A 157 -9.63 -0.58 -15.28
CA ALA A 157 -8.71 0.54 -15.50
C ALA A 157 -8.65 1.48 -14.28
N ARG A 158 -9.80 1.77 -13.66
CA ARG A 158 -9.90 2.61 -12.47
C ARG A 158 -9.24 1.96 -11.25
N VAL A 159 -9.49 0.67 -11.01
CA VAL A 159 -8.87 -0.09 -9.92
C VAL A 159 -7.35 -0.10 -10.09
N SER A 160 -6.85 -0.48 -11.28
CA SER A 160 -5.41 -0.53 -11.55
C SER A 160 -4.73 0.84 -11.50
N ALA A 161 -5.42 1.91 -11.92
CA ALA A 161 -4.90 3.27 -11.76
C ALA A 161 -4.79 3.68 -10.29
N ASN A 162 -5.75 3.29 -9.46
CA ASN A 162 -5.72 3.55 -8.02
C ASN A 162 -4.64 2.72 -7.31
N GLU A 163 -4.50 1.43 -7.62
CA GLU A 163 -3.43 0.56 -7.12
C GLU A 163 -2.06 1.17 -7.44
N ARG A 164 -1.81 1.51 -8.70
CA ARG A 164 -0.55 2.16 -9.11
C ARG A 164 -0.29 3.48 -8.39
N ARG A 165 -1.33 4.22 -8.02
CA ARG A 165 -1.20 5.45 -7.23
C ARG A 165 -0.82 5.14 -5.79
N MET A 166 -1.50 4.19 -5.15
CA MET A 166 -1.20 3.75 -3.79
C MET A 166 0.22 3.18 -3.68
N ASP A 167 0.66 2.38 -4.65
CA ASP A 167 2.03 1.85 -4.70
C ASP A 167 3.08 2.96 -4.77
N ARG A 168 2.81 4.03 -5.53
CA ARG A 168 3.71 5.19 -5.61
C ARG A 168 3.75 5.96 -4.30
N GLU A 169 2.60 6.22 -3.70
CA GLU A 169 2.50 6.91 -2.40
C GLU A 169 3.23 6.12 -1.30
N MET A 170 3.09 4.78 -1.27
CA MET A 170 3.81 3.94 -0.32
C MET A 170 5.31 3.89 -0.55
N LYS A 171 5.78 3.84 -1.81
CA LYS A 171 7.22 3.90 -2.11
C LYS A 171 7.85 5.17 -1.56
N ILE A 172 7.18 6.31 -1.74
CA ILE A 172 7.63 7.59 -1.20
C ILE A 172 7.66 7.55 0.33
N ALA A 173 6.59 7.06 0.96
CA ALA A 173 6.53 6.96 2.42
C ALA A 173 7.65 6.07 2.98
N LYS A 174 7.95 4.95 2.32
CA LYS A 174 9.04 4.04 2.66
C LYS A 174 10.41 4.71 2.56
N GLU A 175 10.64 5.50 1.51
CA GLU A 175 11.88 6.26 1.35
C GLU A 175 12.05 7.30 2.46
N ILE A 176 10.97 8.00 2.82
CA ILE A 176 10.97 8.93 3.96
C ILE A 176 11.29 8.21 5.27
N GLN A 177 10.63 7.09 5.57
CA GLN A 177 10.92 6.33 6.79
C GLN A 177 12.38 5.90 6.81
N HIS A 178 12.90 5.35 5.71
CA HIS A 178 14.29 4.93 5.63
C HIS A 178 15.27 6.08 5.89
N GLN A 179 15.00 7.30 5.38
CA GLN A 179 15.84 8.48 5.64
C GLN A 179 15.74 9.01 7.08
N LEU A 180 14.64 8.72 7.78
CA LEU A 180 14.47 9.08 9.19
C LEU A 180 15.12 8.05 10.14
N MET A 181 15.35 6.82 9.67
CA MET A 181 16.04 5.81 10.46
C MET A 181 17.54 6.17 10.56
N PRO A 182 18.18 5.91 11.71
CA PRO A 182 19.61 6.13 11.87
C PRO A 182 20.42 5.19 10.96
N ASP A 183 21.63 5.63 10.63
CA ASP A 183 22.65 4.79 10.01
C ASP A 183 23.22 3.75 11.02
N ASP A 184 24.33 3.12 10.64
CA ASP A 184 25.07 2.19 11.48
C ASP A 184 25.41 2.79 12.87
N PRO A 185 25.45 1.95 13.92
CA PRO A 185 25.74 2.41 15.27
C PRO A 185 27.10 3.13 15.35
N PRO A 186 27.19 4.23 16.13
CA PRO A 186 28.44 4.97 16.27
C PRO A 186 29.48 4.14 17.03
N SER A 187 30.76 4.36 16.70
CA SER A 187 31.87 3.75 17.45
C SER A 187 32.03 4.43 18.82
N ILE A 188 31.82 3.68 19.90
CA ILE A 188 31.97 4.16 21.29
C ILE A 188 32.74 3.16 22.16
N PRO A 189 34.06 2.99 21.94
CA PRO A 189 34.85 2.04 22.72
C PRO A 189 34.74 2.27 24.24
N PRO A 190 34.75 1.21 25.06
CA PRO A 190 34.90 -0.19 24.68
C PRO A 190 33.61 -0.91 24.23
N LEU A 191 32.49 -0.21 24.08
CA LEU A 191 31.22 -0.82 23.65
C LEU A 191 31.14 -0.91 22.11
N THR A 192 30.88 -2.10 21.60
CA THR A 192 30.52 -2.33 20.20
C THR A 192 29.04 -2.66 20.09
N MET A 193 28.41 -2.26 18.99
CA MET A 193 26.97 -2.44 18.81
C MET A 193 26.68 -2.93 17.40
N ALA A 194 25.64 -3.73 17.27
CA ALA A 194 25.07 -4.15 16.00
C ALA A 194 23.55 -4.20 16.09
N ILE A 195 22.88 -4.07 14.95
CA ILE A 195 21.43 -4.03 14.87
C ILE A 195 20.86 -5.01 13.84
N LEU A 196 19.75 -5.65 14.22
CA LEU A 196 18.78 -6.24 13.32
C LEU A 196 17.59 -5.29 13.22
N PHE A 197 17.20 -4.90 12.01
CA PHE A 197 15.95 -4.19 11.73
C PHE A 197 15.31 -4.80 10.48
N LYS A 198 14.19 -5.50 10.66
CA LYS A 198 13.49 -6.23 9.59
C LYS A 198 11.97 -6.00 9.69
N PRO A 199 11.44 -4.97 9.01
CA PRO A 199 10.00 -4.74 8.98
C PRO A 199 9.27 -5.83 8.16
N VAL A 200 8.03 -6.13 8.55
CA VAL A 200 7.16 -7.11 7.86
C VAL A 200 6.38 -6.49 6.71
N ALA A 201 5.94 -5.24 6.90
CA ALA A 201 5.22 -4.48 5.90
C ALA A 201 6.17 -3.56 5.12
N GLU A 202 5.62 -2.81 4.15
CA GLU A 202 6.41 -1.80 3.44
C GLU A 202 6.93 -0.70 4.36
N LEU A 203 6.22 -0.46 5.47
CA LEU A 203 6.54 0.46 6.55
C LEU A 203 6.43 -0.26 7.89
N GLY A 204 7.47 -0.13 8.72
CA GLY A 204 7.50 -0.71 10.07
C GLY A 204 6.96 0.21 11.16
N GLY A 205 6.41 -0.36 12.23
CA GLY A 205 6.13 0.31 13.50
C GLY A 205 7.35 0.37 14.43
N ASP A 206 8.28 -0.58 14.29
CA ASP A 206 9.53 -0.56 15.06
C ASP A 206 10.40 0.67 14.73
N LEU A 207 11.07 1.19 15.75
CA LEU A 207 12.02 2.30 15.66
C LEU A 207 13.27 2.04 16.49
N TYR A 208 14.38 2.68 16.12
CA TYR A 208 15.59 2.72 16.93
C TYR A 208 16.33 4.03 16.72
N ASP A 209 17.21 4.39 17.65
CA ASP A 209 18.05 5.58 17.54
C ASP A 209 19.38 5.47 18.30
N TRP A 210 20.38 6.17 17.78
CA TRP A 210 21.68 6.38 18.40
C TRP A 210 21.90 7.89 18.56
N ILE A 211 21.85 8.39 19.79
CA ILE A 211 21.91 9.82 20.05
C ILE A 211 23.17 10.14 20.86
N PRO A 212 24.29 10.51 20.21
CA PRO A 212 25.52 10.87 20.90
C PRO A 212 25.34 12.19 21.65
N PHE A 213 25.87 12.26 22.86
CA PHE A 213 25.96 13.48 23.65
C PHE A 213 27.35 14.11 23.53
N ASP A 214 27.41 15.43 23.68
CA ASP A 214 28.65 16.22 23.67
C ASP A 214 29.62 15.88 24.84
N ASP A 215 29.13 15.21 25.90
CA ASP A 215 29.95 14.71 27.01
C ASP A 215 30.55 13.32 26.78
N GLY A 216 30.31 12.74 25.60
CA GLY A 216 30.81 11.43 25.17
C GLY A 216 29.91 10.25 25.54
N ARG A 217 28.79 10.48 26.23
CA ARG A 217 27.76 9.46 26.46
C ARG A 217 26.96 9.20 25.19
N LEU A 218 26.29 8.06 25.13
CA LEU A 218 25.39 7.70 24.04
C LEU A 218 24.04 7.29 24.58
N ALA A 219 22.96 7.90 24.07
CA ALA A 219 21.64 7.34 24.24
C ALA A 219 21.34 6.30 23.16
N ILE A 220 20.83 5.15 23.59
CA ILE A 220 20.42 4.02 22.76
C ILE A 220 18.91 3.86 22.92
N VAL A 221 18.19 3.88 21.81
CA VAL A 221 16.72 3.84 21.78
C VAL A 221 16.28 2.67 20.93
N ILE A 222 15.29 1.93 21.42
CA ILE A 222 14.52 0.96 20.63
C ILE A 222 13.06 1.06 21.05
N GLY A 223 12.15 1.03 20.09
CA GLY A 223 10.73 1.08 20.34
C GLY A 223 9.94 0.31 19.32
N ASP A 224 8.71 0.01 19.70
CA ASP A 224 7.68 -0.60 18.86
C ASP A 224 6.38 0.20 19.02
N VAL A 225 5.74 0.46 17.88
CA VAL A 225 4.48 1.19 17.79
C VAL A 225 3.37 0.20 17.52
N THR A 226 2.28 0.28 18.27
CA THR A 226 1.13 -0.58 18.05
C THR A 226 0.49 -0.42 16.67
N GLY A 227 0.26 -1.55 16.01
CA GLY A 227 -0.29 -1.60 14.66
C GLY A 227 0.82 -1.73 13.62
N LYS A 228 0.48 -1.57 12.34
CA LYS A 228 1.39 -1.85 11.21
C LYS A 228 1.18 -0.87 10.07
N GLY A 229 2.17 -0.76 9.19
CA GLY A 229 2.10 0.06 8.00
C GLY A 229 2.16 1.56 8.30
N ALA A 230 1.50 2.36 7.48
CA ALA A 230 1.62 3.82 7.50
C ALA A 230 1.27 4.48 8.86
N PRO A 231 0.17 4.12 9.57
CA PRO A 231 -0.15 4.74 10.85
C PRO A 231 0.95 4.54 11.90
N ALA A 232 1.44 3.30 12.04
CA ALA A 232 2.47 2.95 13.01
C ALA A 232 3.80 3.66 12.68
N ALA A 233 4.20 3.66 11.41
CA ALA A 233 5.41 4.36 10.96
C ALA A 233 5.37 5.87 11.20
N LEU A 234 4.23 6.53 10.95
CA LEU A 234 4.07 7.96 11.21
C LEU A 234 4.14 8.28 12.71
N TYR A 235 3.53 7.43 13.55
CA TYR A 235 3.57 7.59 14.99
C TYR A 235 4.97 7.29 15.57
N GLY A 236 5.69 6.34 14.99
CA GLY A 236 7.10 6.08 15.27
C GLY A 236 7.99 7.27 14.91
N ALA A 237 7.79 7.88 13.73
CA ALA A 237 8.48 9.10 13.32
C ALA A 237 8.21 10.29 14.25
N LEU A 238 6.94 10.48 14.68
CA LEU A 238 6.58 11.48 15.69
C LEU A 238 7.31 11.23 17.02
N SER A 239 7.29 9.98 17.49
CA SER A 239 7.94 9.58 18.74
C SER A 239 9.45 9.81 18.70
N SER A 240 10.11 9.39 17.61
CA SER A 240 11.54 9.64 17.37
C SER A 240 11.86 11.14 17.35
N GLY A 241 11.05 11.96 16.66
CA GLY A 241 11.22 13.41 16.64
C GLY A 241 11.12 14.07 18.02
N ILE A 242 10.16 13.63 18.85
CA ILE A 242 10.01 14.11 20.24
C ILE A 242 11.26 13.73 21.05
N ILE A 243 11.72 12.49 20.95
CA ILE A 243 12.89 11.98 21.67
C ILE A 243 14.14 12.78 21.29
N ARG A 244 14.44 12.91 19.99
CA ARG A 244 15.60 13.69 19.52
C ARG A 244 15.56 15.14 19.98
N THR A 245 14.40 15.78 19.92
CA THR A 245 14.23 17.18 20.37
C THR A 245 14.53 17.34 21.87
N ARG A 246 14.25 16.32 22.68
CA ARG A 246 14.48 16.35 24.14
C ARG A 246 15.83 15.80 24.56
N ALA A 247 16.44 14.94 23.77
CA ALA A 247 17.69 14.27 24.10
C ALA A 247 18.83 15.26 24.41
N ALA A 248 18.83 16.46 23.80
CA ALA A 248 19.79 17.54 24.10
C ALA A 248 19.81 17.97 25.57
N ARG A 249 18.74 17.73 26.33
CA ARG A 249 18.65 18.02 27.77
C ARG A 249 19.27 16.93 28.65
N LYS A 250 19.59 15.76 28.08
CA LYS A 250 20.24 14.61 28.75
C LYS A 250 19.53 14.16 30.03
N TYR A 251 18.20 14.16 30.00
CA TYR A 251 17.40 13.65 31.12
C TYR A 251 17.74 12.18 31.40
N PRO A 252 17.67 11.74 32.67
CA PRO A 252 17.69 10.32 33.02
C PRO A 252 16.62 9.53 32.23
N PRO A 253 16.85 8.25 31.94
CA PRO A 253 15.95 7.45 31.09
C PRO A 253 14.48 7.45 31.52
N GLY A 254 14.19 7.30 32.80
CA GLY A 254 12.83 7.28 33.32
C GLY A 254 12.15 8.62 33.10
N GLN A 255 12.83 9.71 33.43
CA GLN A 255 12.33 11.08 33.19
C GLN A 255 12.13 11.37 31.69
N MET A 256 13.00 10.85 30.81
CA MET A 256 12.81 10.97 29.36
C MET A 256 11.50 10.32 28.92
N LEU A 257 11.23 9.09 29.37
CA LEU A 257 9.99 8.38 29.06
C LEU A 257 8.76 9.10 29.61
N GLU A 258 8.80 9.63 30.84
CA GLU A 258 7.70 10.42 31.42
C GLU A 258 7.36 11.64 30.56
N LEU A 259 8.39 12.36 30.09
CA LEU A 259 8.22 13.52 29.22
C LEU A 259 7.59 13.11 27.89
N VAL A 260 8.13 12.09 27.22
CA VAL A 260 7.62 11.60 25.93
C VAL A 260 6.16 11.16 26.09
N ASN A 261 5.85 10.37 27.12
CA ASN A 261 4.50 9.93 27.45
C ASN A 261 3.53 11.11 27.55
N LYS A 262 3.89 12.15 28.33
CA LYS A 262 3.07 13.34 28.49
C LYS A 262 2.74 14.01 27.15
N THR A 263 3.71 14.09 26.24
CA THR A 263 3.53 14.74 24.94
C THR A 263 2.66 13.95 23.98
N LEU A 264 2.84 12.63 23.96
CA LEU A 264 1.98 11.74 23.18
C LEU A 264 0.54 11.75 23.72
N TYR A 265 0.37 11.80 25.04
CA TYR A 265 -0.95 11.83 25.68
C TYR A 265 -1.70 13.15 25.47
N GLU A 266 -1.01 14.29 25.34
CA GLU A 266 -1.64 15.60 25.09
C GLU A 266 -2.38 15.66 23.74
N ARG A 267 -2.01 14.80 22.78
CA ARG A 267 -2.64 14.68 21.45
C ARG A 267 -2.77 13.21 21.08
N PRO A 268 -3.72 12.48 21.70
CA PRO A 268 -3.82 11.05 21.49
C PRO A 268 -4.26 10.76 20.06
N ILE A 269 -3.62 9.76 19.46
CA ILE A 269 -4.10 9.15 18.22
C ILE A 269 -4.77 7.84 18.63
N GLU A 270 -6.02 7.67 18.24
CA GLU A 270 -6.82 6.51 18.61
C GLU A 270 -6.08 5.21 18.25
N THR A 271 -6.08 4.24 19.16
CA THR A 271 -5.40 2.93 19.06
C THR A 271 -3.88 2.93 18.84
N GLN A 272 -3.20 4.08 19.01
CA GLN A 272 -1.74 4.18 18.87
C GLN A 272 -1.05 4.41 20.21
N PHE A 273 -0.06 3.58 20.51
CA PHE A 273 0.84 3.72 21.66
C PHE A 273 2.21 3.13 21.32
N VAL A 274 3.22 3.46 22.13
CA VAL A 274 4.61 3.06 21.89
C VAL A 274 5.20 2.36 23.10
N ALA A 275 5.65 1.13 22.92
CA ALA A 275 6.55 0.46 23.84
C ALA A 275 7.99 0.86 23.48
N LEU A 276 8.80 1.28 24.45
CA LEU A 276 10.12 1.84 24.18
C LEU A 276 11.09 1.59 25.33
N THR A 277 12.31 1.22 24.99
CA THR A 277 13.44 1.22 25.92
C THR A 277 14.36 2.37 25.56
N TYR A 278 14.61 3.23 26.55
CA TYR A 278 15.57 4.33 26.45
C TYR A 278 16.73 4.03 27.39
N SER A 279 17.96 4.09 26.89
CA SER A 279 19.16 3.80 27.66
C SER A 279 20.22 4.87 27.45
N ILE A 280 21.05 5.14 28.45
CA ILE A 280 22.22 6.02 28.36
C ILE A 280 23.45 5.23 28.78
N TYR A 281 24.42 5.11 27.88
CA TYR A 281 25.73 4.51 28.16
C TYR A 281 26.78 5.59 28.44
N ASP A 282 27.49 5.44 29.56
CA ASP A 282 28.67 6.22 29.90
C ASP A 282 29.94 5.37 29.67
N PRO A 283 30.78 5.69 28.67
CA PRO A 283 31.99 4.92 28.38
C PRO A 283 33.08 5.09 29.44
N LYS A 284 33.11 6.20 30.18
CA LYS A 284 34.10 6.45 31.23
C LYS A 284 33.82 5.58 32.44
N LEU A 285 32.56 5.51 32.83
CA LEU A 285 32.11 4.67 33.94
C LEU A 285 31.87 3.22 33.52
N ARG A 286 31.72 2.94 32.22
CA ARG A 286 31.24 1.66 31.67
C ARG A 286 29.88 1.26 32.25
N THR A 287 29.03 2.26 32.47
CA THR A 287 27.71 2.09 33.07
C THR A 287 26.64 2.35 32.03
N ILE A 288 25.61 1.51 32.01
CA ILE A 288 24.40 1.77 31.25
C ILE A 288 23.22 1.91 32.21
N THR A 289 22.51 3.02 32.10
CA THR A 289 21.25 3.26 32.81
C THR A 289 20.12 3.16 31.80
N LEU A 290 19.05 2.44 32.11
CA LEU A 290 17.93 2.29 31.18
C LEU A 290 16.58 2.23 31.88
N ALA A 291 15.55 2.64 31.16
CA ALA A 291 14.15 2.50 31.53
C ALA A 291 13.38 1.92 30.35
N ASN A 292 12.31 1.19 30.65
CA ASN A 292 11.49 0.49 29.67
C ASN A 292 10.02 0.89 29.85
N SER A 293 9.32 1.13 28.76
CA SER A 293 7.89 1.43 28.71
C SER A 293 7.07 0.30 28.08
N GLY A 294 7.44 -0.96 28.31
CA GLY A 294 6.62 -2.11 27.95
C GLY A 294 7.13 -2.96 26.78
N LEU A 295 8.37 -2.76 26.33
CA LEU A 295 9.05 -3.75 25.50
C LEU A 295 9.42 -4.99 26.31
N PRO A 296 9.71 -6.14 25.66
CA PRO A 296 10.29 -7.30 26.33
C PRO A 296 11.51 -6.95 27.18
N TYR A 297 11.70 -7.72 28.26
CA TYR A 297 12.81 -7.51 29.18
C TYR A 297 14.16 -7.67 28.49
N PRO A 298 15.10 -6.70 28.64
CA PRO A 298 16.44 -6.83 28.09
C PRO A 298 17.14 -8.11 28.54
N LEU A 299 17.89 -8.73 27.63
CA LEU A 299 18.69 -9.92 27.93
C LEU A 299 20.14 -9.50 28.22
N LEU A 300 20.67 -9.89 29.37
CA LEU A 300 22.09 -9.78 29.69
C LEU A 300 22.73 -11.16 29.69
N VAL A 301 23.81 -11.34 28.94
CA VAL A 301 24.73 -12.47 29.07
C VAL A 301 26.02 -12.01 29.72
N ARG A 302 26.38 -12.64 30.84
CA ARG A 302 27.60 -12.37 31.61
C ARG A 302 28.26 -13.68 32.00
N ALA A 303 29.54 -13.82 31.70
CA ALA A 303 30.31 -15.04 32.02
C ALA A 303 29.62 -16.34 31.56
N GLY A 304 29.01 -16.32 30.37
CA GLY A 304 28.28 -17.46 29.81
C GLY A 304 26.88 -17.71 30.40
N GLU A 305 26.43 -16.94 31.38
CA GLU A 305 25.09 -17.05 31.97
C GLU A 305 24.15 -15.96 31.44
N SER A 306 22.92 -16.33 31.09
CA SER A 306 21.90 -15.43 30.55
C SER A 306 20.84 -15.09 31.60
N ARG A 307 20.51 -13.80 31.76
CA ARG A 307 19.40 -13.33 32.59
C ARG A 307 18.59 -12.23 31.91
N PHE A 308 17.27 -12.28 32.04
CA PHE A 308 16.41 -11.17 31.66
C PHE A 308 16.40 -10.13 32.79
N LEU A 309 16.51 -8.86 32.44
CA LEU A 309 16.53 -7.76 33.39
C LEU A 309 15.10 -7.32 33.68
N ASP A 310 14.67 -7.41 34.93
CA ASP A 310 13.32 -7.04 35.36
C ASP A 310 13.19 -5.50 35.39
N VAL A 311 12.94 -4.95 34.22
CA VAL A 311 12.68 -3.53 33.97
C VAL A 311 11.51 -3.45 33.00
N GLY A 312 10.32 -3.38 33.57
CA GLY A 312 9.08 -3.21 32.84
C GLY A 312 8.61 -1.76 32.85
N GLY A 313 7.47 -1.55 32.22
CA GLY A 313 6.74 -0.30 32.23
C GLY A 313 5.49 -0.42 31.39
N ILE A 314 4.78 0.70 31.25
CA ILE A 314 3.52 0.77 30.50
C ILE A 314 3.75 1.58 29.22
N PRO A 315 3.21 1.16 28.07
CA PRO A 315 3.39 1.88 26.82
C PRO A 315 3.04 3.37 26.90
N LEU A 316 3.87 4.17 26.22
CA LEU A 316 3.77 5.61 26.13
C LEU A 316 2.51 6.01 25.36
N GLY A 317 1.80 7.01 25.87
CA GLY A 317 0.57 7.55 25.29
C GLY A 317 -0.72 6.88 25.79
N LEU A 318 -0.63 5.81 26.60
CA LEU A 318 -1.82 5.14 27.15
C LEU A 318 -2.43 5.87 28.35
N PHE A 319 -1.60 6.38 29.25
CA PHE A 319 -2.04 6.99 30.52
C PHE A 319 -1.36 8.34 30.75
N PRO A 320 -2.05 9.31 31.38
CA PRO A 320 -1.54 10.69 31.54
C PRO A 320 -0.32 10.78 32.46
N GLU A 321 -0.30 9.99 33.55
CA GLU A 321 0.70 10.07 34.61
C GLU A 321 1.40 8.72 34.82
N SER A 322 2.20 8.31 33.84
CA SER A 322 3.05 7.13 33.94
C SER A 322 4.41 7.51 34.53
N ARG A 323 4.94 6.67 35.43
CA ARG A 323 6.32 6.76 35.95
C ARG A 323 7.10 5.52 35.53
N TYR A 324 8.38 5.71 35.24
CA TYR A 324 9.24 4.66 34.70
C TYR A 324 10.42 4.41 35.63
N GLN A 325 10.60 3.15 36.02
CA GLN A 325 11.73 2.75 36.86
C GLN A 325 13.00 2.65 36.02
N GLU A 326 14.11 3.02 36.63
CA GLU A 326 15.44 2.93 36.04
C GLU A 326 16.20 1.78 36.67
N ILE A 327 16.95 1.05 35.84
CA ILE A 327 18.00 0.16 36.30
C ILE A 327 19.34 0.70 35.86
N GLU A 328 20.34 0.54 36.71
CA GLU A 328 21.73 0.89 36.41
C GLU A 328 22.58 -0.38 36.42
N LEU A 329 23.40 -0.55 35.38
CA LEU A 329 24.26 -1.72 35.21
C LEU A 329 25.68 -1.27 34.94
N GLN A 330 26.59 -1.67 35.83
CA GLN A 330 28.02 -1.68 35.55
C GLN A 330 28.33 -2.82 34.58
N LEU A 331 28.71 -2.50 33.35
CA LEU A 331 29.08 -3.48 32.34
C LEU A 331 30.53 -3.94 32.56
N GLN A 332 30.71 -5.26 32.46
CA GLN A 332 31.99 -5.95 32.60
C GLN A 332 32.51 -6.36 31.22
N ALA A 333 33.82 -6.59 31.11
CA ALA A 333 34.45 -7.07 29.89
C ALA A 333 33.76 -8.36 29.40
N GLY A 334 33.40 -8.39 28.11
CA GLY A 334 32.70 -9.52 27.50
C GLY A 334 31.19 -9.59 27.75
N ASP A 335 30.60 -8.70 28.55
CA ASP A 335 29.15 -8.63 28.71
C ASP A 335 28.44 -8.38 27.37
N VAL A 336 27.30 -9.04 27.18
CA VAL A 336 26.40 -8.81 26.04
C VAL A 336 25.04 -8.38 26.56
N LEU A 337 24.64 -7.16 26.27
CA LEU A 337 23.29 -6.66 26.52
C LEU A 337 22.50 -6.65 25.21
N VAL A 338 21.29 -7.20 25.22
CA VAL A 338 20.42 -7.25 24.05
C VAL A 338 19.09 -6.57 24.37
N LEU A 339 18.73 -5.55 23.58
CA LEU A 339 17.43 -4.90 23.58
C LEU A 339 16.67 -5.35 22.34
N TYR A 340 15.38 -5.65 22.42
CA TYR A 340 14.65 -6.23 21.30
C TYR A 340 13.15 -5.94 21.36
N SER A 341 12.49 -5.95 20.19
CA SER A 341 11.03 -5.94 20.06
C SER A 341 10.45 -7.35 20.22
N ASP A 342 9.17 -7.44 20.55
CA ASP A 342 8.47 -8.71 20.75
C ASP A 342 8.44 -9.59 19.50
N GLY A 343 8.41 -9.01 18.30
CA GLY A 343 8.42 -9.77 17.04
C GLY A 343 9.62 -10.70 16.87
N VAL A 344 10.72 -10.47 17.59
CA VAL A 344 11.85 -11.42 17.67
C VAL A 344 11.44 -12.72 18.37
N ILE A 345 10.78 -12.63 19.52
CA ILE A 345 10.42 -13.78 20.35
C ILE A 345 9.05 -14.37 19.99
N GLU A 346 8.14 -13.57 19.44
CA GLU A 346 6.79 -13.96 19.01
C GLU A 346 6.75 -14.41 17.53
N SER A 347 7.90 -14.48 16.86
CA SER A 347 8.00 -15.08 15.53
C SER A 347 7.55 -16.54 15.55
N ARG A 348 6.59 -16.91 14.70
CA ARG A 348 5.97 -18.25 14.67
C ARG A 348 6.50 -19.16 13.56
N ASN A 349 6.54 -20.46 13.85
CA ASN A 349 6.78 -21.52 12.87
C ASN A 349 5.46 -22.08 12.28
N ASP A 350 5.56 -23.06 11.37
CA ASP A 350 4.40 -23.74 10.73
C ASP A 350 3.45 -24.42 11.72
N SER A 351 3.94 -24.78 12.91
CA SER A 351 3.12 -25.39 13.99
C SER A 351 2.45 -24.34 14.88
N GLY A 352 2.66 -23.05 14.63
CA GLY A 352 2.13 -21.95 15.44
C GLY A 352 2.87 -21.75 16.75
N GLU A 353 4.04 -22.37 16.94
CA GLU A 353 4.87 -22.13 18.12
C GLU A 353 5.69 -20.85 17.96
N ASP A 354 5.75 -20.03 19.01
CA ASP A 354 6.61 -18.87 19.08
C ASP A 354 8.09 -19.30 19.23
N PHE A 355 9.01 -18.50 18.68
CA PHE A 355 10.46 -18.70 18.82
C PHE A 355 10.83 -18.79 20.30
N GLY A 356 10.27 -17.87 21.09
CA GLY A 356 10.24 -17.88 22.54
C GLY A 356 11.54 -17.42 23.19
N LEU A 357 11.41 -16.97 24.43
CA LEU A 357 12.50 -16.43 25.24
C LEU A 357 13.66 -17.42 25.43
N LYS A 358 13.36 -18.71 25.60
CA LYS A 358 14.38 -19.73 25.87
C LYS A 358 15.32 -19.92 24.68
N ARG A 359 14.77 -20.15 23.47
CA ARG A 359 15.59 -20.33 22.26
C ARG A 359 16.39 -19.07 21.95
N PHE A 360 15.77 -17.91 22.12
CA PHE A 360 16.44 -16.62 21.97
C PHE A 360 17.64 -16.47 22.91
N ALA A 361 17.45 -16.70 24.22
CA ALA A 361 18.53 -16.62 25.20
C ALA A 361 19.65 -17.64 24.93
N ASP A 362 19.29 -18.88 24.57
CA ASP A 362 20.24 -19.94 24.26
C ASP A 362 21.12 -19.60 23.05
N VAL A 363 20.56 -19.01 21.99
CA VAL A 363 21.33 -18.60 20.81
C VAL A 363 22.29 -17.47 21.13
N VAL A 364 21.85 -16.44 21.86
CA VAL A 364 22.73 -15.32 22.26
C VAL A 364 23.85 -15.84 23.17
N ARG A 365 23.50 -16.66 24.17
CA ARG A 365 24.45 -17.27 25.11
C ARG A 365 25.50 -18.13 24.40
N ALA A 366 25.10 -18.97 23.45
CA ALA A 366 26.03 -19.82 22.69
C ALA A 366 27.01 -19.02 21.80
N ASN A 367 26.71 -17.76 21.51
CA ASN A 367 27.52 -16.89 20.64
C ASN A 367 28.14 -15.70 21.38
N HIS A 368 28.04 -15.63 22.71
CA HIS A 368 28.41 -14.43 23.48
C HIS A 368 29.89 -14.02 23.34
N GLU A 369 30.79 -14.96 23.01
CA GLU A 369 32.20 -14.68 22.75
C GLU A 369 32.46 -14.01 21.39
N LYS A 370 31.52 -14.09 20.45
CA LYS A 370 31.64 -13.50 19.10
C LYS A 370 31.37 -11.99 19.06
N SER A 371 31.67 -11.32 17.96
CA SER A 371 31.34 -9.90 17.79
C SER A 371 29.82 -9.62 17.86
N ALA A 372 29.43 -8.37 18.11
CA ALA A 372 28.02 -7.98 18.16
C ALA A 372 27.30 -8.32 16.84
N GLU A 373 27.96 -8.08 15.71
CA GLU A 373 27.47 -8.38 14.36
C GLU A 373 27.29 -9.88 14.12
N GLU A 374 28.21 -10.71 14.63
CA GLU A 374 28.09 -12.16 14.55
C GLU A 374 26.97 -12.72 15.43
N ILE A 375 26.73 -12.11 16.59
CA ILE A 375 25.58 -12.46 17.45
C ILE A 375 24.27 -12.11 16.73
N VAL A 376 24.16 -10.90 16.15
CA VAL A 376 23.01 -10.49 15.33
C VAL A 376 22.78 -11.49 14.19
N LYS A 377 23.84 -11.87 13.46
CA LYS A 377 23.76 -12.87 12.38
C LYS A 377 23.29 -14.23 12.90
N ALA A 378 23.82 -14.71 14.02
CA ALA A 378 23.45 -15.99 14.60
C ALA A 378 21.95 -16.05 14.99
N VAL A 379 21.44 -15.00 15.65
CA VAL A 379 20.01 -14.88 15.97
C VAL A 379 19.18 -14.82 14.70
N THR A 380 19.59 -14.02 13.72
CA THR A 380 18.87 -13.87 12.43
C THR A 380 18.78 -15.20 11.69
N SER A 381 19.88 -15.96 11.61
CA SER A 381 19.89 -17.28 10.99
C SER A 381 19.03 -18.30 11.75
N SER A 382 19.06 -18.26 13.09
CA SER A 382 18.22 -19.13 13.92
C SER A 382 16.73 -18.83 13.73
N LEU A 383 16.34 -17.55 13.70
CA LEU A 383 14.98 -17.12 13.41
C LEU A 383 14.52 -17.55 12.02
N ALA A 384 15.34 -17.31 10.98
CA ALA A 384 15.00 -17.71 9.62
C ALA A 384 14.80 -19.23 9.49
N HIS A 385 15.65 -20.02 10.15
CA HIS A 385 15.50 -21.48 10.19
C HIS A 385 14.24 -21.91 10.93
N PHE A 386 13.91 -21.26 12.06
CA PHE A 386 12.74 -21.58 12.86
C PHE A 386 11.42 -21.23 12.15
N ILE A 387 11.34 -20.04 11.55
CA ILE A 387 10.16 -19.56 10.81
C ILE A 387 9.96 -20.39 9.53
N GLY A 388 11.04 -20.84 8.89
CA GLY A 388 10.98 -21.63 7.67
C GLY A 388 10.42 -20.82 6.50
N GLY A 389 9.37 -21.34 5.84
CA GLY A 389 8.72 -20.71 4.69
C GLY A 389 7.66 -19.67 5.05
N MET A 390 7.36 -19.49 6.34
CA MET A 390 6.31 -18.58 6.80
C MET A 390 6.70 -17.11 6.63
N ARG A 391 5.70 -16.28 6.37
CA ARG A 391 5.88 -14.83 6.46
C ARG A 391 5.87 -14.44 7.94
N PRO A 392 6.84 -13.63 8.40
CA PRO A 392 6.78 -13.02 9.73
C PRO A 392 5.46 -12.30 9.94
N GLN A 393 5.00 -12.24 11.19
CA GLN A 393 3.75 -11.55 11.53
C GLN A 393 4.02 -10.14 12.02
N ASP A 394 5.19 -9.87 12.58
CA ASP A 394 5.59 -8.58 13.12
C ASP A 394 6.97 -8.12 12.65
N ASP A 395 7.24 -6.84 12.91
CA ASP A 395 8.56 -6.25 12.75
C ASP A 395 9.54 -6.89 13.74
N ARG A 396 10.81 -6.97 13.35
CA ARG A 396 11.86 -7.57 14.18
C ARG A 396 13.01 -6.62 14.31
N THR A 397 13.16 -6.10 15.52
CA THR A 397 14.24 -5.19 15.87
C THR A 397 14.99 -5.72 17.07
N MET A 398 16.33 -5.70 16.97
CA MET A 398 17.21 -6.13 18.04
C MET A 398 18.52 -5.36 17.98
N ILE A 399 18.92 -4.80 19.11
CA ILE A 399 20.22 -4.16 19.32
C ILE A 399 21.04 -5.07 20.21
N VAL A 400 22.23 -5.46 19.74
CA VAL A 400 23.23 -6.17 20.53
C VAL A 400 24.33 -5.18 20.89
N ALA A 401 24.52 -4.93 22.19
CA ALA A 401 25.59 -4.10 22.73
C ALA A 401 26.59 -4.99 23.49
N LYS A 402 27.81 -5.09 22.99
CA LYS A 402 28.86 -5.95 23.54
C LYS A 402 29.99 -5.12 24.13
N MET A 403 30.36 -5.43 25.37
CA MET A 403 31.51 -4.81 26.01
C MET A 403 32.80 -5.51 25.55
N GLY A 404 33.76 -4.72 25.04
CA GLY A 404 35.08 -5.19 24.66
C GLY A 404 35.77 -5.94 25.81
N SER A 405 36.55 -6.96 25.44
CA SER A 405 37.34 -7.79 26.36
C SER A 405 38.49 -7.02 27.00
#